data_AF-A0A557XKT6-F1
#
_entry.id   AF-A0A557XKT6-F1
#
_cell.length_a   1.000
_cell.length_b   1.000
_cell.length_c   1.000
_cell.angle_alpha   90.00
_cell.angle_beta   90.00
_cell.angle_gamma   90.00
#
_symmetry.space_group_name_H-M   'P 1'
#
loop_
_entity.id
_entity.type
_entity.pdbx_description
1 polymer ?
#
loop_
_entity_poly.entity_id
_entity_poly.type
_entity_poly.pdbx_seq_one_letter_code
_entity_poly.pdbx_strand_id
1 'polypeptide(L)'
;PPPRHDEGAAPPPASGGTNVFTICPDGHEGVVGGHTTCAFAENVRRDFYATGMSNHFTAFSPVTGDAYQMTCVGRYPAYFDDGSTMISTRCYGGDNAEVVIW
;
A
#
# COMPACT_ATOMS: atom_id res chain seq x y z
N PRO A 1 19.76 41.76 5.87
CA PRO A 1 20.08 40.32 5.77
C PRO A 1 18.83 39.44 5.91
N PRO A 2 18.41 38.70 4.87
CA PRO A 2 17.33 37.72 5.00
C PRO A 2 17.84 36.45 5.73
N PRO A 3 17.00 35.79 6.54
CA PRO A 3 17.36 34.55 7.21
C PRO A 3 17.43 33.38 6.22
N ARG A 4 18.32 32.43 6.52
CA ARG A 4 18.57 31.22 5.73
C ARG A 4 17.30 30.38 5.70
N HIS A 5 16.91 29.91 4.52
CA HIS A 5 15.96 28.82 4.42
C HIS A 5 16.67 27.57 4.94
N ASP A 6 16.33 27.21 6.18
CA ASP A 6 16.45 25.86 6.69
C ASP A 6 15.84 24.89 5.67
N GLU A 7 16.59 23.83 5.44
CA GLU A 7 16.23 22.61 4.72
C GLU A 7 14.86 22.14 5.23
N GLY A 8 13.80 22.44 4.46
CA GLY A 8 12.43 22.18 4.85
C GLY A 8 12.19 20.67 4.92
N ALA A 9 12.23 20.14 6.13
CA ALA A 9 11.81 18.79 6.49
C ALA A 9 10.55 18.40 5.72
N ALA A 10 10.53 17.15 5.24
CA ALA A 10 9.38 16.54 4.58
C ALA A 10 8.10 16.86 5.37
N PRO A 11 6.98 17.15 4.68
CA PRO A 11 5.74 17.52 5.35
C PRO A 11 5.37 16.43 6.38
N PRO A 12 4.92 16.83 7.59
CA PRO A 12 4.48 15.86 8.58
C PRO A 12 3.35 15.00 7.96
N PRO A 13 3.32 13.68 8.24
CA PRO A 13 2.32 12.81 7.66
C PRO A 13 0.93 13.34 8.00
N ALA A 14 0.14 13.62 6.95
CA ALA A 14 -1.18 14.21 7.07
C ALA A 14 -2.05 13.33 7.98
N SER A 15 -2.65 13.96 9.00
CA SER A 15 -3.47 13.40 10.08
C SER A 15 -4.78 12.75 9.63
N GLY A 16 -4.71 11.83 8.67
CA GLY A 16 -5.77 10.90 8.29
C GLY A 16 -5.19 9.48 8.33
N GLY A 17 -4.93 8.97 9.53
CA GLY A 17 -4.46 7.60 9.79
C GLY A 17 -3.42 7.13 8.79
N THR A 18 -2.21 7.71 8.83
CA THR A 18 -1.12 7.30 7.95
C THR A 18 -0.68 5.89 8.34
N ASN A 19 -1.31 4.89 7.74
CA ASN A 19 -0.87 3.52 7.90
C ASN A 19 0.55 3.42 7.34
N VAL A 20 1.48 3.03 8.20
CA VAL A 20 2.87 2.80 7.80
C VAL A 20 2.93 1.41 7.20
N PHE A 21 3.41 1.33 5.96
CA PHE A 21 3.51 0.08 5.22
C PHE A 21 4.88 -0.56 5.48
N THR A 22 4.90 -1.88 5.60
CA THR A 22 6.14 -2.65 5.55
C THR A 22 6.28 -3.23 4.15
N ILE A 23 7.44 -3.03 3.53
CA ILE A 23 7.75 -3.58 2.21
C ILE A 23 7.86 -5.11 2.33
N CYS A 24 7.20 -5.83 1.43
CA CYS A 24 7.28 -7.28 1.38
C CYS A 24 8.64 -7.75 0.85
N PRO A 25 9.08 -8.99 1.18
CA PRO A 25 10.41 -9.48 0.81
C PRO A 25 10.70 -9.47 -0.70
N ASP A 26 9.66 -9.45 -1.54
CA ASP A 26 9.79 -9.37 -3.00
C ASP A 26 10.08 -7.95 -3.51
N GLY A 27 9.85 -6.93 -2.69
CA GLY A 27 10.11 -5.51 -3.00
C GLY A 27 9.10 -4.85 -3.96
N HIS A 28 7.96 -5.48 -4.25
CA HIS A 28 6.98 -4.99 -5.22
C HIS A 28 5.64 -4.59 -4.60
N GLU A 29 5.43 -4.96 -3.35
CA GLU A 29 4.26 -4.56 -2.59
C GLU A 29 4.58 -4.25 -1.13
N GLY A 30 3.66 -3.56 -0.48
CA GLY A 30 3.72 -3.26 0.94
C GLY A 30 2.38 -3.51 1.61
N VAL A 31 2.44 -3.86 2.90
CA VAL A 31 1.27 -4.20 3.71
C VAL A 31 1.23 -3.39 4.98
N VAL A 32 0.03 -3.12 5.47
CA VAL A 32 -0.15 -2.54 6.81
C VAL A 32 0.10 -3.62 7.86
N GLY A 33 1.08 -3.38 8.73
CA GLY A 33 1.47 -4.31 9.79
C GLY A 33 0.28 -4.68 10.69
N GLY A 34 0.01 -5.99 10.81
CA GLY A 34 -0.94 -6.56 11.78
C GLY A 34 -2.25 -7.12 11.21
N HIS A 35 -2.66 -6.72 10.01
CA HIS A 35 -3.94 -7.18 9.41
C HIS A 35 -3.81 -7.74 8.00
N THR A 36 -2.70 -7.47 7.31
CA THR A 36 -2.45 -7.95 5.95
C THR A 36 -1.12 -8.68 5.88
N THR A 37 -1.07 -9.75 5.10
CA THR A 37 0.14 -10.57 4.91
C THR A 37 0.72 -10.38 3.53
N CYS A 38 2.04 -10.50 3.40
CA CYS A 38 2.71 -10.39 2.10
C CYS A 38 2.23 -11.44 1.10
N ALA A 39 1.92 -12.66 1.55
CA ALA A 39 1.38 -13.70 0.67
C ALA A 39 0.02 -13.30 0.06
N PHE A 40 -0.81 -12.56 0.80
CA PHE A 40 -2.05 -12.02 0.23
C PHE A 40 -1.76 -10.84 -0.71
N ALA A 41 -0.83 -9.96 -0.32
CA ALA A 41 -0.46 -8.79 -1.10
C ALA A 41 0.13 -9.16 -2.48
N GLU A 42 0.93 -10.21 -2.56
CA GLU A 42 1.44 -10.77 -3.82
C GLU A 42 0.28 -11.19 -4.75
N ASN A 43 -0.73 -11.88 -4.22
CA ASN A 43 -1.91 -12.26 -5.00
C ASN A 43 -2.72 -11.04 -5.45
N VAL A 44 -2.91 -10.03 -4.57
CA VAL A 44 -3.56 -8.77 -4.93
C VAL A 44 -2.83 -8.09 -6.08
N ARG A 45 -1.50 -8.02 -6.01
CA ARG A 45 -0.65 -7.47 -7.08
C ARG A 45 -0.82 -8.26 -8.38
N ARG A 46 -0.71 -9.58 -8.32
CA ARG A 46 -0.86 -10.46 -9.48
C ARG A 46 -2.22 -10.29 -10.16
N ASP A 47 -3.30 -10.31 -9.37
CA ASP A 47 -4.66 -10.21 -9.89
C ASP A 47 -4.96 -8.79 -10.39
N PHE A 48 -4.41 -7.75 -9.77
CA PHE A 48 -4.46 -6.37 -10.28
C PHE A 48 -3.89 -6.27 -11.70
N TYR A 49 -2.69 -6.81 -11.93
CA TYR A 49 -2.10 -6.80 -13.27
C TYR A 49 -2.82 -7.73 -14.24
N ALA A 50 -3.31 -8.89 -13.79
CA ALA A 50 -4.08 -9.83 -14.62
C ALA A 50 -5.41 -9.24 -15.10
N THR A 51 -6.03 -8.37 -14.32
CA THR A 51 -7.27 -7.65 -14.69
C THR A 51 -7.03 -6.45 -15.60
N GLY A 52 -5.77 -6.12 -15.91
CA GLY A 52 -5.42 -4.92 -16.67
C GLY A 52 -5.46 -3.64 -15.84
N MET A 53 -5.11 -3.73 -14.56
CA MET A 53 -5.10 -2.62 -13.60
C MET A 53 -6.51 -2.10 -13.28
N SER A 54 -7.47 -3.01 -13.11
CA SER A 54 -8.82 -2.64 -12.68
C SER A 54 -8.83 -2.07 -11.26
N ASN A 55 -9.67 -1.06 -11.03
CA ASN A 55 -9.87 -0.51 -9.70
C ASN A 55 -10.72 -1.42 -8.80
N HIS A 56 -11.41 -2.41 -9.37
CA HIS A 56 -12.23 -3.35 -8.60
C HIS A 56 -12.04 -4.77 -9.13
N PHE A 57 -11.68 -5.69 -8.24
CA PHE A 57 -11.53 -7.11 -8.55
C PHE A 57 -11.59 -7.93 -7.26
N THR A 58 -11.61 -9.25 -7.41
CA THR A 58 -11.56 -10.18 -6.28
C THR A 58 -10.18 -10.82 -6.24
N ALA A 59 -9.54 -10.81 -5.06
CA ALA A 59 -8.24 -11.41 -4.82
C ALA A 59 -8.35 -12.56 -3.81
N PHE A 60 -7.65 -13.66 -4.08
CA PHE A 60 -7.63 -14.83 -3.18
C PHE A 60 -6.57 -14.69 -2.08
N SER A 61 -6.94 -14.97 -0.83
CA SER A 61 -6.03 -15.05 0.30
C SER A 61 -5.61 -16.49 0.59
N PRO A 62 -4.33 -16.83 0.42
CA PRO A 62 -3.82 -18.17 0.75
C PRO A 62 -3.76 -18.40 2.26
N VAL A 63 -3.88 -17.35 3.07
CA VAL A 63 -3.81 -17.42 4.54
C VAL A 63 -5.16 -17.84 5.13
N THR A 64 -6.26 -17.31 4.60
CA THR A 64 -7.61 -17.64 5.08
C THR A 64 -8.30 -18.68 4.21
N GLY A 65 -7.89 -18.84 2.95
CA GLY A 65 -8.57 -19.69 1.97
C GLY A 65 -9.78 -19.04 1.32
N ASP A 66 -9.99 -17.73 1.56
CA ASP A 66 -11.14 -16.98 1.08
C ASP A 66 -10.75 -15.96 -0.01
N ALA A 67 -11.76 -15.53 -0.78
CA ALA A 67 -11.61 -14.51 -1.81
C ALA A 67 -12.25 -13.19 -1.34
N TYR A 68 -11.49 -12.11 -1.40
CA TYR A 68 -11.92 -10.78 -0.94
C TYR A 68 -12.06 -9.82 -2.09
N GLN A 69 -13.13 -9.02 -2.07
CA GLN A 69 -13.28 -7.92 -3.01
C GLN A 69 -12.33 -6.77 -2.62
N MET A 70 -11.49 -6.38 -3.57
CA MET A 70 -10.49 -5.33 -3.43
C MET A 70 -10.89 -4.12 -4.27
N THR A 71 -10.63 -2.94 -3.71
CA THR A 71 -10.75 -1.66 -4.39
C THR A 71 -9.40 -0.98 -4.41
N CYS A 72 -8.92 -0.62 -5.59
CA CYS A 72 -7.62 0.02 -5.79
C CYS A 72 -7.76 1.47 -6.23
N VAL A 73 -6.90 2.31 -5.67
CA VAL A 73 -6.79 3.73 -6.00
C VAL A 73 -5.34 4.03 -6.35
N GLY A 74 -5.11 4.44 -7.60
CA GLY A 74 -3.79 4.83 -8.08
C GLY A 74 -3.31 6.16 -7.50
N ARG A 75 -2.01 6.43 -7.63
CA ARG A 75 -1.35 7.68 -7.20
C ARG A 75 -1.49 7.98 -5.71
N TYR A 76 -1.51 6.95 -4.88
CA TYR A 76 -1.53 7.08 -3.43
C TYR A 76 -0.09 7.24 -2.89
N PRO A 77 0.21 8.28 -2.09
CA PRO A 77 1.50 8.40 -1.42
C PRO A 77 1.55 7.41 -0.25
N ALA A 78 2.25 6.28 -0.45
CA ALA A 78 2.47 5.26 0.58
C ALA A 78 3.74 5.61 1.38
N TYR A 79 3.63 5.53 2.70
CA TYR A 79 4.73 5.80 3.64
C TYR A 79 5.21 4.48 4.23
N PHE A 80 6.51 4.22 4.16
CA PHE A 80 7.09 2.96 4.60
C PHE A 80 7.83 3.10 5.94
N ASP A 81 8.01 1.98 6.61
CA ASP A 81 8.71 1.88 7.90
C ASP A 81 10.21 2.25 7.82
N ASP A 82 10.80 2.18 6.63
CA ASP A 82 12.16 2.66 6.34
C ASP A 82 12.25 4.19 6.19
N GLY A 83 11.12 4.90 6.31
CA GLY A 83 11.01 6.35 6.15
C GLY A 83 10.90 6.83 4.71
N SER A 84 10.89 5.91 3.73
CA SER A 84 10.67 6.25 2.33
C SER A 84 9.19 6.53 2.04
N THR A 85 8.94 7.24 0.94
CA THR A 85 7.59 7.49 0.42
C THR A 85 7.56 7.17 -1.06
N MET A 86 6.61 6.34 -1.49
CA MET A 86 6.45 5.97 -2.90
C MET A 86 5.02 6.21 -3.38
N ILE A 87 4.90 6.74 -4.59
CA ILE A 87 3.61 6.87 -5.26
C ILE A 87 3.20 5.49 -5.76
N SER A 88 2.24 4.90 -5.08
CA SER A 88 1.80 3.52 -5.27
C SER A 88 0.32 3.47 -5.63
N THR A 89 -0.16 2.31 -6.06
CA THR A 89 -1.58 2.00 -6.09
C THR A 89 -1.97 1.37 -4.76
N ARG A 90 -2.93 1.95 -4.06
CA ARG A 90 -3.42 1.43 -2.79
C ARG A 90 -4.66 0.60 -3.00
N CYS A 91 -4.57 -0.68 -2.72
CA CYS A 91 -5.65 -1.65 -2.78
C CYS A 91 -6.13 -1.97 -1.37
N TYR A 92 -7.41 -1.74 -1.10
CA TYR A 92 -8.05 -2.01 0.18
C TYR A 92 -9.36 -2.77 0.01
N GLY A 93 -9.73 -3.59 0.98
CA GLY A 93 -10.95 -4.39 0.91
C GLY A 93 -10.97 -5.58 1.86
N GLY A 94 -11.98 -6.43 1.71
CA GLY A 94 -12.15 -7.61 2.56
C GLY A 94 -12.25 -7.28 4.05
N ASP A 95 -11.45 -7.99 4.87
CA ASP A 95 -11.39 -7.84 6.33
C ASP A 95 -10.36 -6.78 6.77
N ASN A 96 -10.56 -5.53 6.35
CA ASN A 96 -9.62 -4.42 6.60
C ASN A 96 -8.22 -4.64 5.99
N ALA A 97 -8.15 -5.39 4.89
CA ALA A 97 -6.89 -5.58 4.20
C ALA A 97 -6.50 -4.29 3.47
N GLU A 98 -5.24 -3.91 3.59
CA GLU A 98 -4.68 -2.73 2.90
C GLU A 98 -3.28 -3.07 2.39
N VAL A 99 -3.13 -2.93 1.08
CA VAL A 99 -1.96 -3.28 0.29
C VAL A 99 -1.59 -2.10 -0.58
N VAL A 100 -0.31 -1.84 -0.76
CA VAL A 100 0.20 -0.90 -1.77
C VAL A 100 1.07 -1.67 -2.77
N ILE A 101 0.94 -1.32 -4.05
CA ILE A 101 1.68 -1.96 -5.16
C ILE A 101 2.29 -0.87 -6.05
N TRP A 102 3.49 -1.11 -6.58
CA TRP A 102 4.19 -0.18 -7.47
C TRP A 102 4.95 -0.89 -8.61
#